data_AF-A0A1D2IFI4-F1
#
_entry.id   AF-A0A1D2IFI4-F1
#
_cell.length_a   1.000
_cell.length_b   1.000
_cell.length_c   1.000
_cell.angle_alpha   90.00
_cell.angle_beta   90.00
_cell.angle_gamma   90.00
#
_symmetry.space_group_name_H-M   'P 1'
#
loop_
_entity.id
_entity.type
_entity.pdbx_description
1 polymer ?
#
loop_
_entity_poly.entity_id
_entity_poly.type
_entity_poly.pdbx_seq_one_letter_code
_entity_poly.pdbx_strand_id
1 'polypeptide(L)'
;MHAVVRLDGPDGPTDDSPPWGTADRLTDAVRASAGRVLVRTPYSLAVGELHLRWGAQLDVRPLHAEGDGPGDDAVAAYVAKYVTKGASETGAGTDHKVTTWDDINAAPVSEHIRTLMRTCWRLGGLREYAPLHLRTWTHTLGYRGHILTKSRAYSTTYAALRAERAHHIGQAEIPDAITDAHWRYVGSGHTPGAALIAAGVASDLASNREMAREEISRAAVSH
;
A
#
# COMPACT_ATOMS: atom_id res chain seq x y z
N MET A 1 7.80 -3.72 -0.16
CA MET A 1 6.97 -4.84 -0.66
C MET A 1 7.31 -6.06 0.16
N HIS A 2 6.30 -6.82 0.59
CA HIS A 2 6.48 -8.11 1.25
C HIS A 2 5.75 -9.17 0.44
N ALA A 3 6.38 -10.32 0.27
CA ALA A 3 5.81 -11.47 -0.42
C ALA A 3 6.17 -12.74 0.34
N VAL A 4 5.20 -13.66 0.44
CA VAL A 4 5.45 -15.02 0.90
C VAL A 4 5.49 -15.91 -0.34
N VAL A 5 6.54 -16.72 -0.45
CA VAL A 5 6.75 -17.64 -1.57
C VAL A 5 6.81 -19.05 -1.00
N ARG A 6 6.05 -19.97 -1.60
CA ARG A 6 6.05 -21.40 -1.29
C ARG A 6 6.28 -22.18 -2.58
N LEU A 7 6.94 -23.33 -2.47
CA LEU A 7 7.14 -24.26 -3.57
C LEU A 7 6.28 -25.49 -3.30
N ASP A 8 5.21 -25.63 -4.09
CA ASP A 8 4.24 -26.71 -3.95
C ASP A 8 4.67 -27.94 -4.77
N GLY A 9 4.09 -29.10 -4.45
CA GLY A 9 4.23 -30.31 -5.24
C GLY A 9 3.64 -30.18 -6.65
N PRO A 10 3.99 -31.07 -7.59
CA PRO A 10 3.49 -31.03 -8.97
C PRO A 10 1.97 -31.01 -9.08
N ASP A 11 1.25 -31.67 -8.16
CA ASP A 11 -0.22 -31.72 -8.16
C ASP A 11 -0.86 -30.63 -7.28
N GLY A 12 -0.05 -29.79 -6.63
CA GLY A 12 -0.50 -28.58 -5.95
C GLY A 12 -0.16 -28.51 -4.45
N PRO A 13 -0.89 -27.69 -3.68
CA PRO A 13 -0.49 -27.25 -2.35
C PRO A 13 -0.53 -28.33 -1.27
N THR A 14 -1.24 -29.42 -1.52
CA THR A 14 -1.37 -30.58 -0.62
C THR A 14 -0.39 -31.70 -0.96
N ASP A 15 0.34 -31.57 -2.06
CA ASP A 15 1.34 -32.51 -2.53
C ASP A 15 2.72 -32.09 -2.02
N ASP A 16 3.56 -33.07 -1.72
CA ASP A 16 4.87 -32.82 -1.13
C ASP A 16 5.76 -32.05 -2.12
N SER A 17 6.51 -31.07 -1.58
CA SER A 17 7.48 -30.34 -2.38
C SER A 17 8.49 -31.32 -3.00
N PRO A 18 8.94 -31.08 -4.26
CA PRO A 18 9.91 -31.95 -4.89
C PRO A 18 11.18 -32.12 -4.04
N PRO A 19 11.90 -33.27 -4.12
CA PRO A 19 13.07 -33.53 -3.28
C PRO A 19 14.21 -32.51 -3.42
N TRP A 20 14.28 -31.78 -4.54
CA TRP A 20 15.25 -30.71 -4.77
C TRP A 20 14.81 -29.35 -4.18
N GLY A 21 13.55 -29.24 -3.76
CA GLY A 21 12.86 -28.02 -3.33
C GLY A 21 13.19 -27.60 -1.92
N THR A 22 14.46 -27.29 -1.64
CA THR A 22 14.90 -26.84 -0.31
C THR A 22 14.70 -25.33 -0.12
N ALA A 23 14.62 -24.89 1.13
CA ALA A 23 14.52 -23.46 1.48
C ALA A 23 15.71 -22.64 0.96
N ASP A 24 16.91 -23.22 0.94
CA ASP A 24 18.11 -22.58 0.39
C ASP A 24 17.98 -22.37 -1.13
N ARG A 25 17.50 -23.38 -1.86
CA ARG A 25 17.25 -23.27 -3.30
C ARG A 25 16.21 -22.21 -3.61
N LEU A 26 15.16 -22.13 -2.81
CA LEU A 26 14.14 -21.09 -2.97
C LEU A 26 14.70 -19.70 -2.66
N THR A 27 15.54 -19.58 -1.63
CA THR A 27 16.23 -18.34 -1.27
C THR A 27 17.14 -17.85 -2.40
N ASP A 28 17.96 -18.75 -2.96
CA ASP A 28 18.83 -18.46 -4.09
C ASP A 28 18.04 -18.06 -5.33
N ALA A 29 16.94 -18.77 -5.62
CA ALA A 29 16.07 -18.46 -6.75
C ALA A 29 15.44 -17.06 -6.63
N VAL A 30 15.00 -16.66 -5.43
CA VAL A 30 14.45 -15.32 -5.17
C VAL A 30 15.54 -14.25 -5.37
N ARG A 31 16.73 -14.44 -4.80
CA ARG A 31 17.86 -13.51 -4.97
C ARG A 31 18.28 -13.37 -6.43
N ALA A 32 18.42 -14.49 -7.13
CA ALA A 32 18.75 -14.52 -8.55
C ALA A 32 17.68 -13.83 -9.41
N SER A 33 16.40 -14.08 -9.12
CA SER A 33 15.28 -13.46 -9.82
C SER A 33 15.27 -11.95 -9.59
N ALA A 34 15.40 -11.50 -8.33
CA ALA A 34 15.46 -10.08 -8.01
C ALA A 34 16.62 -9.36 -8.72
N GLY A 35 17.78 -10.01 -8.84
CA GLY A 35 18.92 -9.48 -9.58
C GLY A 35 18.76 -9.45 -11.10
N ARG A 36 17.87 -10.27 -11.67
CA ARG A 36 17.65 -10.39 -13.13
C ARG A 36 16.46 -9.59 -13.64
N VAL A 37 15.46 -9.31 -12.80
CA VAL A 37 14.26 -8.59 -13.23
C VAL A 37 14.62 -7.18 -13.70
N LEU A 38 14.28 -6.93 -14.97
CA LEU A 38 14.37 -5.64 -15.62
C LEU A 38 13.06 -5.39 -16.37
N VAL A 39 12.38 -4.29 -16.02
CA VAL A 39 11.19 -3.82 -16.72
C VAL A 39 11.55 -2.56 -17.48
N ARG A 40 11.29 -2.55 -18.78
CA ARG A 40 11.46 -1.36 -19.63
C ARG A 40 10.16 -0.60 -19.71
N THR A 41 10.20 0.71 -19.49
CA THR A 41 9.02 1.55 -19.73
C THR A 41 8.86 1.80 -21.22
N PRO A 42 7.63 2.04 -21.73
CA PRO A 42 7.48 2.60 -23.06
C PRO A 42 8.31 3.88 -23.21
N TYR A 43 8.92 4.06 -24.38
CA TYR A 43 9.63 5.29 -24.70
C TYR A 43 8.68 6.49 -24.67
N SER A 44 9.14 7.59 -24.08
CA SER A 44 8.48 8.90 -24.17
C SER A 44 9.49 9.97 -24.55
N LEU A 45 9.04 11.04 -25.21
CA LEU A 45 9.92 12.16 -25.56
C LEU A 45 10.46 12.89 -24.33
N ALA A 46 9.68 12.95 -23.25
CA ALA A 46 10.06 13.67 -22.03
C ALA A 46 11.16 12.99 -21.21
N VAL A 47 11.17 11.64 -21.13
CA VAL A 47 12.11 10.91 -20.25
C VAL A 47 12.81 9.72 -20.91
N GLY A 48 12.59 9.50 -22.21
CA GLY A 48 13.13 8.34 -22.92
C GLY A 48 12.51 7.01 -22.48
N GLU A 49 13.27 5.93 -22.65
CA GLU A 49 12.99 4.61 -22.06
C GLU A 49 13.72 4.50 -20.71
N LEU A 50 12.99 4.10 -19.68
CA LEU A 50 13.55 3.85 -18.35
C LEU A 50 13.67 2.34 -18.08
N HIS A 51 14.72 1.99 -17.34
CA HIS A 51 15.03 0.62 -16.93
C HIS A 51 14.75 0.48 -15.42
N LEU A 52 13.65 -0.20 -15.09
CA LEU A 52 13.21 -0.42 -13.72
C LEU A 52 13.71 -1.77 -13.21
N ARG A 53 14.39 -1.76 -12.05
CA ARG A 53 14.95 -2.95 -11.40
C ARG A 53 14.72 -2.88 -9.89
N TRP A 54 14.87 -4.02 -9.22
CA TRP A 54 14.92 -4.03 -7.76
C TRP A 54 16.14 -3.27 -7.24
N GLY A 55 15.98 -2.58 -6.11
CA GLY A 55 17.09 -1.95 -5.40
C GLY A 55 17.96 -2.96 -4.65
N ALA A 56 18.97 -2.48 -3.92
CA ALA A 56 19.87 -3.34 -3.15
C ALA A 56 19.25 -3.95 -1.88
N GLN A 57 18.11 -3.41 -1.43
CA GLN A 57 17.43 -3.87 -0.22
C GLN A 57 16.55 -5.09 -0.53
N LEU A 58 17.06 -6.27 -0.21
CA LEU A 58 16.35 -7.54 -0.31
C LEU A 58 16.64 -8.39 0.94
N ASP A 59 15.60 -8.73 1.68
CA ASP A 59 15.65 -9.63 2.83
C ASP A 59 14.79 -10.86 2.53
N VAL A 60 15.43 -12.04 2.53
CA VAL A 60 14.79 -13.32 2.25
C VAL A 60 15.10 -14.23 3.42
N ARG A 61 14.05 -14.73 4.08
CA ARG A 61 14.18 -15.59 5.26
C ARG A 61 13.20 -16.75 5.14
N PRO A 62 13.62 -17.97 5.51
CA PRO A 62 12.68 -19.08 5.66
C PRO A 62 11.68 -18.74 6.77
N LEU A 63 10.43 -19.12 6.56
CA LEU A 63 9.39 -19.09 7.58
C LEU A 63 9.31 -20.50 8.17
N HIS A 64 9.65 -20.64 9.45
CA HIS A 64 9.47 -21.88 10.19
C HIS A 64 8.17 -21.80 11.00
N ALA A 65 7.40 -22.88 11.03
CA ALA A 65 6.38 -23.04 12.06
C ALA A 65 7.09 -23.43 13.36
N GLU A 66 7.06 -22.53 14.34
CA GLU A 66 7.45 -22.90 15.70
C GLU A 66 6.29 -23.68 16.33
N GLY A 67 6.38 -25.02 16.33
CA GLY A 67 5.42 -25.92 16.98
C GLY A 67 4.94 -27.08 16.09
N ASP A 68 4.20 -28.02 16.69
CA ASP A 68 3.57 -29.19 16.03
C ASP A 68 2.32 -28.83 15.20
N GLY A 69 2.22 -27.55 14.80
CA GLY A 69 1.11 -27.03 14.00
C GLY A 69 1.44 -27.04 12.50
N PRO A 70 0.42 -27.05 11.62
CA PRO A 70 0.65 -26.98 10.18
C PRO A 70 1.38 -25.69 9.80
N GLY A 71 2.33 -25.79 8.87
CA GLY A 71 3.17 -24.67 8.40
C GLY A 71 2.42 -23.41 7.95
N ASP A 72 1.14 -23.56 7.64
CA ASP A 72 0.23 -22.49 7.19
C ASP A 72 -0.10 -21.48 8.30
N ASP A 73 -0.06 -21.85 9.58
CA ASP A 73 -0.36 -20.93 10.69
C ASP A 73 0.74 -19.86 10.84
N ALA A 74 2.00 -20.23 10.62
CA ALA A 74 3.12 -19.28 10.63
C ALA A 74 3.06 -18.32 9.44
N VAL A 75 2.61 -18.80 8.27
CA VAL A 75 2.36 -17.96 7.09
C VAL A 75 1.20 -17.00 7.35
N ALA A 76 0.10 -17.48 7.93
CA ALA A 76 -1.05 -16.65 8.28
C ALA A 76 -0.68 -15.57 9.30
N ALA A 77 0.10 -15.91 10.34
CA ALA A 77 0.60 -14.97 11.33
C ALA A 77 1.56 -13.94 10.71
N TYR A 78 2.46 -14.37 9.81
CA TYR A 78 3.34 -13.48 9.06
C TYR A 78 2.51 -12.50 8.21
N VAL A 79 1.59 -13.02 7.39
CA VAL A 79 0.71 -12.20 6.56
C VAL A 79 -0.10 -11.23 7.44
N ALA A 80 -0.71 -11.69 8.53
CA ALA A 80 -1.47 -10.84 9.45
C ALA A 80 -0.60 -9.75 10.10
N LYS A 81 0.64 -10.08 10.49
CA LYS A 81 1.62 -9.13 11.01
C LYS A 81 1.91 -8.05 9.97
N TYR A 82 2.19 -8.41 8.72
CA TYR A 82 2.53 -7.43 7.68
C TYR A 82 1.32 -6.75 7.03
N VAL A 83 0.11 -7.29 7.17
CA VAL A 83 -1.12 -6.58 6.82
C VAL A 83 -1.44 -5.53 7.87
N THR A 84 -1.28 -5.86 9.16
CA THR A 84 -1.61 -4.94 10.27
C THR A 84 -0.49 -3.91 10.49
N LYS A 85 0.77 -4.33 10.44
CA LYS A 85 1.93 -3.44 10.47
C LYS A 85 2.11 -2.70 9.15
N GLY A 86 1.76 -3.36 8.05
CA GLY A 86 1.55 -2.71 6.77
C GLY A 86 0.50 -1.62 6.91
N ALA A 87 -0.68 -1.84 7.48
CA ALA A 87 -1.69 -0.77 7.59
C ALA A 87 -1.20 0.50 8.33
N SER A 88 -0.23 0.39 9.26
CA SER A 88 0.42 1.54 9.90
C SER A 88 1.65 2.09 9.16
N GLU A 89 2.46 1.25 8.49
CA GLU A 89 3.66 1.65 7.72
C GLU A 89 3.40 1.89 6.21
N THR A 90 2.28 1.41 5.69
CA THR A 90 1.67 1.67 4.37
C THR A 90 1.07 3.07 4.32
N GLY A 91 1.17 3.84 5.42
CA GLY A 91 1.36 5.29 5.37
C GLY A 91 2.73 5.67 4.81
N ALA A 92 3.18 5.04 3.72
CA ALA A 92 4.46 5.32 3.06
C ALA A 92 4.46 6.69 2.36
N GLY A 93 3.61 7.61 2.80
CA GLY A 93 3.35 8.94 2.27
C GLY A 93 2.49 9.68 3.30
N THR A 94 1.32 10.15 2.89
CA THR A 94 0.40 10.89 3.78
C THR A 94 -0.98 10.25 3.77
N ASP A 95 -1.72 10.40 4.88
CA ASP A 95 -3.11 9.96 5.03
C ASP A 95 -4.11 10.82 4.21
N HIS A 96 -3.66 11.99 3.76
CA HIS A 96 -4.42 12.93 2.96
C HIS A 96 -3.72 13.23 1.63
N LYS A 97 -4.49 13.70 0.65
CA LYS A 97 -3.96 14.08 -0.67
C LYS A 97 -3.02 15.27 -0.57
N VAL A 98 -1.91 15.17 -1.28
CA VAL A 98 -0.98 16.26 -1.56
C VAL A 98 -1.54 17.09 -2.72
N THR A 99 -1.57 18.42 -2.56
CA THR A 99 -2.07 19.36 -3.57
C THR A 99 -1.01 20.32 -4.09
N THR A 100 0.06 20.55 -3.33
CA THR A 100 1.17 21.42 -3.69
C THR A 100 2.52 20.73 -3.52
N TRP A 101 3.57 21.34 -4.07
CA TRP A 101 4.95 20.88 -3.82
C TRP A 101 5.37 21.07 -2.37
N ASP A 102 4.89 22.13 -1.72
CA ASP A 102 5.23 22.44 -0.33
C ASP A 102 4.60 21.46 0.66
N ASP A 103 3.41 20.94 0.34
CA ASP A 103 2.80 19.81 1.07
C ASP A 103 3.78 18.61 1.14
N ILE A 104 4.50 18.34 0.04
CA ILE A 104 5.51 17.27 -0.01
C ILE A 104 6.71 17.61 0.87
N ASN A 105 7.13 18.88 0.94
CA ASN A 105 8.27 19.28 1.76
C ASN A 105 7.93 19.33 3.26
N ALA A 106 6.69 19.62 3.60
CA ALA A 106 6.20 19.66 4.98
C ALA A 106 5.82 18.28 5.53
N ALA A 107 5.58 17.28 4.67
CA ALA A 107 5.16 15.95 5.09
C ALA A 107 6.12 15.32 6.13
N PRO A 108 5.63 14.76 7.25
CA PRO A 108 6.45 14.15 8.30
C PRO A 108 6.88 12.72 7.91
N VAL A 109 7.64 12.60 6.83
CA VAL A 109 8.07 11.34 6.23
C VAL A 109 9.59 11.25 6.15
N SER A 110 10.12 10.03 6.02
CA SER A 110 11.56 9.84 5.79
C SER A 110 12.00 10.43 4.44
N GLU A 111 13.29 10.74 4.30
CA GLU A 111 13.81 11.35 3.05
C GLU A 111 13.62 10.45 1.82
N HIS A 112 13.72 9.13 2.01
CA HIS A 112 13.46 8.18 0.94
C HIS A 112 12.02 8.30 0.43
N ILE A 113 11.05 8.32 1.35
CA ILE A 113 9.63 8.48 1.02
C ILE A 113 9.38 9.83 0.35
N ARG A 114 9.94 10.91 0.88
CA ARG A 114 9.85 12.25 0.28
C ARG A 114 10.39 12.27 -1.15
N THR A 115 11.50 11.58 -1.40
CA THR A 115 12.09 11.45 -2.74
C THR A 115 11.14 10.74 -3.70
N LEU A 116 10.46 9.68 -3.27
CA LEU A 116 9.45 8.98 -4.06
C LEU A 116 8.23 9.87 -4.35
N MET A 117 7.74 10.62 -3.35
CA MET A 117 6.65 11.58 -3.53
C MET A 117 7.02 12.67 -4.54
N ARG A 118 8.20 13.28 -4.41
CA ARG A 118 8.73 14.27 -5.36
C ARG A 118 8.85 13.69 -6.78
N THR A 119 9.29 12.45 -6.91
CA THR A 119 9.38 11.76 -8.22
C THR A 119 7.99 11.57 -8.83
N CYS A 120 7.01 11.08 -8.06
CA CYS A 120 5.62 10.96 -8.52
C CYS A 120 5.04 12.31 -8.95
N TRP A 121 5.32 13.38 -8.19
CA TRP A 121 4.83 14.71 -8.50
C TRP A 121 5.43 15.29 -9.79
N ARG A 122 6.73 15.10 -9.99
CA ARG A 122 7.45 15.51 -11.21
C ARG A 122 6.95 14.74 -12.43
N LEU A 123 6.95 13.41 -12.36
CA LEU A 123 6.50 12.56 -13.48
C LEU A 123 5.01 12.77 -13.78
N GLY A 124 4.17 12.94 -12.78
CA GLY A 124 2.75 13.23 -12.95
C GLY A 124 2.44 14.62 -13.51
N GLY A 125 3.45 15.49 -13.67
CA GLY A 125 3.32 16.73 -14.43
C GLY A 125 3.51 16.58 -15.94
N LEU A 126 3.98 15.41 -16.39
CA LEU A 126 4.23 15.12 -17.79
C LEU A 126 2.94 14.62 -18.46
N ARG A 127 2.65 15.11 -19.67
CA ARG A 127 1.44 14.73 -20.41
C ARG A 127 1.44 13.24 -20.76
N GLU A 128 2.62 12.70 -21.01
CA GLU A 128 2.88 11.30 -21.34
C GLU A 128 2.50 10.34 -20.21
N TYR A 129 2.52 10.82 -18.96
CA TYR A 129 2.12 10.07 -17.78
C TYR A 129 0.78 10.49 -17.21
N ALA A 130 0.02 11.32 -17.93
CA ALA A 130 -1.33 11.72 -17.52
C ALA A 130 -2.22 10.51 -17.18
N PRO A 131 -2.26 9.40 -17.94
CA PRO A 131 -3.10 8.25 -17.61
C PRO A 131 -2.77 7.55 -16.27
N LEU A 132 -1.55 7.73 -15.76
CA LEU A 132 -1.12 7.13 -14.50
C LEU A 132 -1.61 7.92 -13.28
N HIS A 133 -2.05 9.17 -13.46
CA HIS A 133 -2.55 10.06 -12.41
C HIS A 133 -1.58 10.18 -11.19
N LEU A 134 -0.27 10.15 -11.43
CA LEU A 134 0.73 10.06 -10.35
C LEU A 134 0.62 11.19 -9.32
N ARG A 135 0.30 12.42 -9.74
CA ARG A 135 0.08 13.55 -8.82
C ARG A 135 -1.07 13.30 -7.86
N THR A 136 -2.21 12.84 -8.36
CA THR A 136 -3.41 12.54 -7.56
C THR A 136 -3.13 11.51 -6.46
N TRP A 137 -2.20 10.58 -6.72
CA TRP A 137 -1.85 9.48 -5.83
C TRP A 137 -0.48 9.67 -5.18
N THR A 138 0.08 10.88 -5.16
CA THR A 138 1.40 11.14 -4.55
C THR A 138 1.45 10.76 -3.07
N HIS A 139 0.36 11.01 -2.36
CA HIS A 139 0.18 10.62 -0.95
C HIS A 139 0.29 9.10 -0.72
N THR A 140 0.05 8.28 -1.75
CA THR A 140 0.24 6.82 -1.76
C THR A 140 1.36 6.39 -2.70
N LEU A 141 2.36 7.25 -2.93
CA LEU A 141 3.53 7.01 -3.79
C LEU A 141 3.18 6.61 -5.23
N GLY A 142 2.11 7.19 -5.78
CA GLY A 142 1.64 6.93 -7.14
C GLY A 142 0.84 5.63 -7.30
N TYR A 143 0.62 4.88 -6.21
CA TYR A 143 -0.13 3.62 -6.26
C TYR A 143 -1.64 3.85 -6.05
N ARG A 144 -2.44 3.30 -6.98
CA ARG A 144 -3.92 3.42 -7.02
C ARG A 144 -4.68 2.22 -6.47
N GLY A 145 -3.98 1.13 -6.19
CA GLY A 145 -4.58 -0.19 -6.01
C GLY A 145 -4.70 -0.63 -4.55
N HIS A 146 -5.17 -1.86 -4.37
CA HIS A 146 -5.17 -2.52 -3.07
C HIS A 146 -3.75 -2.97 -2.71
N ILE A 147 -3.41 -2.90 -1.41
CA ILE A 147 -2.10 -3.28 -0.85
C ILE A 147 -1.80 -4.78 -1.05
N LEU A 148 -2.78 -5.55 -1.52
CA LEU A 148 -2.69 -6.99 -1.76
C LEU A 148 -2.87 -7.28 -3.25
N THR A 149 -1.95 -8.07 -3.81
CA THR A 149 -2.12 -8.71 -5.11
C THR A 149 -2.47 -10.18 -4.90
N LYS A 150 -3.37 -10.72 -5.73
CA LYS A 150 -3.82 -12.11 -5.65
C LYS A 150 -3.26 -12.90 -6.82
N SER A 151 -2.76 -14.11 -6.54
CA SER A 151 -2.45 -15.09 -7.58
C SER A 151 -3.74 -15.76 -8.05
N ARG A 152 -3.92 -15.91 -9.36
CA ARG A 152 -5.13 -16.54 -9.93
C ARG A 152 -5.27 -18.02 -9.54
N ALA A 153 -4.16 -18.72 -9.38
CA ALA A 153 -4.15 -20.16 -9.10
C ALA A 153 -4.17 -20.49 -7.59
N TYR A 154 -3.67 -19.58 -6.74
CA TYR A 154 -3.40 -19.88 -5.33
C TYR A 154 -4.14 -18.99 -4.34
N SER A 155 -4.83 -17.93 -4.80
CA SER A 155 -5.60 -17.06 -3.89
C SER A 155 -7.05 -17.49 -3.81
N THR A 156 -7.51 -17.80 -2.60
CA THR A 156 -8.94 -18.02 -2.32
C THR A 156 -9.75 -16.73 -2.51
N THR A 157 -11.03 -16.88 -2.86
CA THR A 157 -11.92 -15.74 -3.08
C THR A 157 -12.37 -15.13 -1.75
N TYR A 158 -12.66 -13.83 -1.73
CA TYR A 158 -13.25 -13.21 -0.54
C TYR A 158 -14.63 -13.80 -0.21
N ALA A 159 -15.33 -14.37 -1.20
CA ALA A 159 -16.58 -15.08 -1.00
C ALA A 159 -16.35 -16.39 -0.21
N ALA A 160 -15.38 -17.21 -0.63
CA ALA A 160 -15.00 -18.43 0.08
C ALA A 160 -14.56 -18.14 1.53
N LEU A 161 -13.71 -17.12 1.74
CA LEU A 161 -13.30 -16.69 3.09
C LEU A 161 -14.45 -16.15 3.96
N ARG A 162 -15.52 -15.64 3.35
CA ARG A 162 -16.71 -15.19 4.11
C ARG A 162 -17.63 -16.37 4.45
N ALA A 163 -17.78 -17.32 3.54
CA ALA A 163 -18.56 -18.54 3.77
C ALA A 163 -17.95 -19.38 4.90
N GLU A 164 -16.63 -19.59 4.87
CA GLU A 164 -15.90 -20.30 5.94
C GLU A 164 -16.05 -19.59 7.31
N ARG A 165 -15.89 -18.27 7.36
CA ARG A 165 -16.10 -17.50 8.60
C ARG A 165 -17.53 -17.61 9.13
N ALA A 166 -18.52 -17.60 8.25
CA ALA A 166 -19.92 -17.78 8.65
C ALA A 166 -20.16 -19.19 9.22
N HIS A 167 -19.54 -20.22 8.65
CA HIS A 167 -19.56 -21.58 9.18
C HIS A 167 -18.88 -21.68 10.56
N HIS A 168 -17.71 -21.05 10.71
CA HIS A 168 -16.97 -21.06 11.97
C HIS A 168 -17.69 -20.29 13.09
N ILE A 169 -18.30 -19.15 12.79
CA ILE A 169 -19.11 -18.37 13.76
C ILE A 169 -20.39 -19.12 14.14
N GLY A 170 -20.96 -19.93 13.22
CA GLY A 170 -22.15 -20.74 13.49
C GLY A 170 -21.93 -21.94 14.41
N GLN A 171 -20.68 -22.30 14.74
CA GLN A 171 -20.34 -23.45 15.60
C GLN A 171 -19.88 -23.06 17.01
N ALA A 172 -19.73 -21.77 17.31
CA ALA A 172 -19.41 -21.31 18.66
C ALA A 172 -20.70 -21.08 19.48
N GLU A 173 -21.35 -22.17 19.92
CA GLU A 173 -22.22 -22.06 21.10
C GLU A 173 -21.32 -21.85 22.32
N ILE A 174 -21.16 -20.60 22.73
CA ILE A 174 -20.56 -20.24 24.02
C ILE A 174 -21.70 -20.27 25.04
N PRO A 175 -21.75 -21.24 25.97
CA PRO A 175 -22.74 -21.20 27.04
C PRO A 175 -22.52 -19.92 27.87
N ASP A 176 -23.59 -19.20 28.17
CA ASP A 176 -23.63 -17.92 28.91
C ASP A 176 -23.15 -16.62 28.20
N ALA A 177 -22.99 -16.62 26.87
CA ALA A 177 -22.74 -15.37 26.14
C ALA A 177 -24.03 -14.58 25.87
N ILE A 178 -24.35 -13.59 26.71
CA ILE A 178 -25.32 -12.53 26.34
C ILE A 178 -24.65 -11.65 25.28
N THR A 179 -25.04 -11.85 24.03
CA THR A 179 -24.59 -11.02 22.91
C THR A 179 -25.50 -9.81 22.78
N ASP A 180 -25.14 -8.71 23.44
CA ASP A 180 -25.84 -7.43 23.25
C ASP A 180 -24.96 -6.49 22.41
N ALA A 181 -25.15 -6.55 21.08
CA ALA A 181 -24.43 -5.73 20.11
C ALA A 181 -25.39 -4.73 19.43
N HIS A 182 -25.96 -3.83 20.22
CA HIS A 182 -26.69 -2.68 19.68
C HIS A 182 -25.73 -1.59 19.20
N TRP A 183 -25.29 -1.71 17.94
CA TRP A 183 -24.65 -0.60 17.23
C TRP A 183 -25.71 0.43 16.84
N ARG A 184 -25.82 1.51 17.61
CA ARG A 184 -26.62 2.68 17.22
C ARG A 184 -25.72 3.71 16.57
N TYR A 185 -26.03 4.05 15.31
CA TYR A 185 -25.39 5.16 14.62
C TYR A 185 -25.68 6.48 15.34
N VAL A 186 -24.65 7.12 15.89
CA VAL A 186 -24.76 8.38 16.66
C VAL A 186 -24.58 9.62 15.76
N GLY A 187 -24.31 9.42 14.47
CA GLY A 187 -24.12 10.48 13.48
C GLY A 187 -22.67 10.62 13.02
N SER A 188 -22.49 11.21 11.83
CA SER A 188 -21.21 11.71 11.34
C SER A 188 -21.43 13.13 10.83
N GLY A 189 -20.58 14.05 11.27
CA GLY A 189 -20.70 15.48 11.03
C GLY A 189 -19.99 16.28 12.13
N HIS A 190 -19.47 17.45 11.77
CA HIS A 190 -18.87 18.36 12.73
C HIS A 190 -19.94 18.81 13.75
N THR A 191 -19.60 18.86 15.04
CA THR A 191 -20.42 19.61 16.01
C THR A 191 -20.56 21.06 15.53
N PRO A 192 -21.60 21.82 15.94
CA PRO A 192 -21.76 23.21 15.50
C PRO A 192 -20.49 24.06 15.69
N GLY A 193 -19.73 23.81 16.76
CA GLY A 193 -18.42 24.44 17.00
C GLY A 193 -17.33 23.95 16.04
N ALA A 194 -17.26 22.64 15.76
CA ALA A 194 -16.30 22.10 14.79
C ALA A 194 -16.61 22.53 13.33
N ALA A 195 -17.88 22.81 13.01
CA ALA A 195 -18.28 23.34 11.71
C ALA A 195 -17.79 24.79 11.53
N LEU A 196 -17.82 25.60 12.59
CA LEU A 196 -17.28 26.95 12.59
C LEU A 196 -15.75 26.97 12.47
N ILE A 197 -15.05 26.04 13.13
CA ILE A 197 -13.60 25.87 12.98
C ILE A 197 -13.25 25.43 11.55
N ALA A 198 -13.98 24.46 10.99
CA ALA A 198 -13.79 24.01 9.62
C ALA A 198 -14.06 25.13 8.59
N ALA A 199 -15.07 25.96 8.83
CA ALA A 199 -15.35 27.13 8.00
C ALA A 199 -14.25 28.19 8.10
N GLY A 200 -13.70 28.43 9.30
CA GLY A 200 -12.54 29.30 9.51
C GLY A 200 -11.31 28.83 8.73
N VAL A 201 -10.96 27.54 8.88
CA VAL A 201 -9.83 26.94 8.14
C VAL A 201 -10.05 27.02 6.62
N ALA A 202 -11.27 26.81 6.14
CA ALA A 202 -11.58 26.93 4.71
C ALA A 202 -11.46 28.38 4.21
N SER A 203 -11.87 29.36 5.01
CA SER A 203 -11.71 30.79 4.70
C SER A 203 -10.24 31.20 4.68
N ASP A 204 -9.44 30.73 5.64
CA ASP A 204 -8.00 31.00 5.70
C ASP A 204 -7.26 30.40 4.50
N LEU A 205 -7.64 29.19 4.09
CA LEU A 205 -7.08 28.55 2.89
C LEU A 205 -7.44 29.31 1.60
N ALA A 206 -8.65 29.88 1.52
CA ALA A 206 -9.08 30.68 0.38
C ALA A 206 -8.29 32.00 0.30
N SER A 207 -8.17 32.72 1.42
CA SER A 207 -7.39 33.96 1.52
C SER A 207 -5.91 33.72 1.21
N ASN A 208 -5.32 32.64 1.73
CA ASN A 208 -3.92 32.29 1.45
C ASN A 208 -3.69 31.98 -0.05
N ARG A 209 -4.67 31.38 -0.74
CA ARG A 209 -4.60 31.13 -2.18
C ARG A 209 -4.73 32.40 -3.00
N GLU A 210 -5.52 33.37 -2.55
CA GLU A 210 -5.68 34.67 -3.20
C GLU A 210 -4.41 35.51 -3.04
N MET A 211 -3.87 35.63 -1.83
CA MET A 211 -2.59 36.30 -1.57
C MET A 211 -1.43 35.67 -2.35
N ALA A 212 -1.37 34.33 -2.43
CA ALA A 212 -0.35 33.66 -3.24
C ALA A 212 -0.47 33.97 -4.74
N ARG A 213 -1.69 34.14 -5.26
CA ARG A 213 -1.91 34.53 -6.67
C ARG A 213 -1.53 35.99 -6.93
N GLU A 214 -1.83 36.88 -5.99
CA GLU A 214 -1.46 38.30 -6.05
C GLU A 214 0.06 38.50 -5.97
N GLU A 215 0.75 37.77 -5.10
CA GLU A 215 2.22 37.81 -5.02
C GLU A 215 2.88 37.29 -6.31
N ILE A 216 2.32 36.22 -6.90
CA ILE A 216 2.79 35.70 -8.20
C ILE A 216 2.54 36.70 -9.34
N SER A 217 1.38 37.38 -9.36
CA SER A 217 1.07 38.36 -10.40
C SER A 217 1.91 39.64 -10.25
N ARG A 218 2.18 40.07 -9.02
CA ARG A 218 3.03 41.22 -8.70
C ARG A 218 4.50 40.97 -9.03
N ALA A 219 5.00 39.76 -8.80
CA ALA A 219 6.33 39.33 -9.23
C ALA A 219 6.47 39.27 -10.76
N ALA A 220 5.39 38.97 -11.49
CA ALA A 220 5.39 38.90 -12.95
C ALA A 220 5.32 40.27 -13.66
N VAL A 221 4.81 41.31 -12.99
CA VAL A 221 4.70 42.69 -13.52
C VAL A 221 5.96 43.53 -13.25
N SER A 222 6.85 43.07 -12.35
CA SER A 222 8.09 43.77 -11.97
C SER A 222 9.32 43.40 -12.84
N HIS A 223 9.12 42.74 -13.99
CA HIS A 223 10.18 42.28 -14.89
C HIS A 223 10.04 42.80 -16.32
#